data_AF-A0A1F5TMN9-F1
#
_entry.id   AF-A0A1F5TMN9-F1
#
_cell.length_a   1.000
_cell.length_b   1.000
_cell.length_c   1.000
_cell.angle_alpha   90.00
_cell.angle_beta   90.00
_cell.angle_gamma   90.00
#
_symmetry.space_group_name_H-M   'P 1'
#
loop_
_entity.id
_entity.type
_entity.pdbx_description
1 polymer ?
#
loop_
_entity_poly.entity_id
_entity_poly.type
_entity_poly.pdbx_seq_one_letter_code
_entity_poly.pdbx_strand_id
1 'polypeptide(L)'
;MSNLLSLKLWFSLYPGHLQPVFQNVLIAIIVLFFAGILASAYYRKRYKKTLYAKLWLSGYNFCLTGTIIGVLLLFFTYEHVAFLSARFWFLLWFLSQGAWAWFLYKKLKKVPEIKKEIAIRKEFEKYIP
;
A
#
# COMPACT_ATOMS: atom_id res chain seq x y z
N MET A 1 -21.16 -15.73 18.66
CA MET A 1 -20.39 -14.62 18.09
C MET A 1 -19.10 -14.49 18.87
N SER A 2 -18.00 -15.01 18.33
CA SER A 2 -16.70 -14.98 18.97
C SER A 2 -16.16 -13.55 19.00
N ASN A 3 -15.64 -13.13 20.16
CA ASN A 3 -15.04 -11.81 20.34
C ASN A 3 -13.95 -11.57 19.29
N LEU A 4 -14.21 -10.69 18.32
CA LEU A 4 -13.27 -10.26 17.28
C LEU A 4 -12.00 -9.61 17.86
N LEU A 5 -12.07 -9.18 19.13
CA LEU A 5 -10.99 -8.58 19.89
C LEU A 5 -10.23 -9.57 20.80
N SER A 6 -10.56 -10.87 20.80
CA SER A 6 -9.80 -11.81 21.63
C SER A 6 -8.40 -12.03 21.03
N LEU A 7 -7.35 -11.80 21.82
CA LEU A 7 -5.96 -12.04 21.41
C LEU A 7 -5.75 -13.49 20.95
N LYS A 8 -6.48 -14.44 21.54
CA LYS A 8 -6.47 -15.86 21.15
C LYS A 8 -6.90 -16.09 19.69
N LEU A 9 -7.77 -15.22 19.14
CA LEU A 9 -8.19 -15.28 17.74
C LEU A 9 -7.11 -14.82 16.77
N TRP A 10 -6.28 -13.85 17.18
CA TRP A 10 -5.22 -13.28 16.33
C TRP A 10 -3.93 -14.10 16.36
N PHE A 11 -3.62 -14.70 17.51
CA PHE A 11 -2.37 -15.43 17.74
C PHE A 11 -2.54 -16.97 17.77
N SER A 12 -3.69 -17.51 17.32
CA SER A 12 -3.84 -18.96 17.17
C SER A 12 -2.99 -19.49 16.02
N LEU A 13 -2.15 -20.51 16.28
CA LEU A 13 -1.31 -21.18 15.28
C LEU A 13 -2.09 -22.08 14.31
N TYR A 14 -3.32 -22.45 14.66
CA TYR A 14 -4.22 -23.20 13.79
C TYR A 14 -5.53 -22.43 13.66
N PRO A 15 -5.54 -21.31 12.92
CA PRO A 15 -6.79 -20.66 12.59
C PRO A 15 -7.57 -21.64 11.71
N GLY A 16 -8.77 -22.03 12.16
CA GLY A 16 -9.73 -22.70 11.29
C GLY A 16 -10.06 -21.83 10.07
N HIS A 17 -10.80 -22.42 9.11
CA HIS A 17 -11.17 -21.77 7.85
C HIS A 17 -11.55 -20.30 8.03
N LEU A 18 -11.01 -19.45 7.16
CA LEU A 18 -11.33 -18.04 7.17
C LEU A 18 -12.83 -17.87 6.90
N GLN A 19 -13.50 -17.02 7.67
CA GLN A 19 -14.90 -16.73 7.39
C GLN A 19 -15.04 -16.18 5.96
N PRO A 20 -16.05 -16.62 5.18
CA PRO A 20 -16.20 -16.24 3.77
C PRO A 20 -16.22 -14.71 3.56
N VAL A 21 -16.79 -13.97 4.52
CA VAL A 21 -16.83 -12.51 4.51
C VAL A 21 -15.42 -11.91 4.51
N PHE A 22 -14.53 -12.38 5.40
CA PHE A 22 -13.16 -11.87 5.50
C PHE A 22 -12.34 -12.20 4.25
N GLN A 23 -12.53 -13.40 3.69
CA GLN A 23 -11.87 -13.81 2.45
C GLN A 23 -12.29 -12.91 1.27
N ASN A 24 -13.60 -12.64 1.13
CA ASN A 24 -14.12 -11.75 0.09
C ASN A 24 -13.61 -10.32 0.23
N VAL A 25 -13.58 -9.78 1.46
CA VAL A 25 -13.03 -8.45 1.74
C VAL A 25 -11.54 -8.39 1.37
N LEU A 26 -10.77 -9.41 1.71
CA LEU A 26 -9.34 -9.46 1.39
C LEU A 26 -9.11 -9.51 -0.12
N ILE A 27 -9.87 -10.34 -0.84
CA ILE A 27 -9.83 -10.40 -2.30
C ILE A 27 -10.18 -9.03 -2.89
N ALA A 28 -11.24 -8.37 -2.41
CA ALA A 28 -11.63 -7.05 -2.88
C ALA A 28 -10.52 -6.01 -2.69
N ILE A 29 -9.80 -6.04 -1.56
CA ILE A 29 -8.67 -5.15 -1.28
C ILE A 29 -7.49 -5.45 -2.22
N ILE A 30 -7.17 -6.72 -2.47
CA ILE A 30 -6.12 -7.10 -3.43
C ILE A 30 -6.47 -6.61 -4.83
N VAL A 31 -7.71 -6.80 -5.27
CA VAL A 31 -8.18 -6.33 -6.59
C VAL A 31 -8.09 -4.81 -6.68
N LEU A 32 -8.43 -4.09 -5.60
CA LEU A 32 -8.29 -2.63 -5.53
C LEU A 32 -6.82 -2.20 -5.61
N PHE A 33 -5.90 -2.87 -4.91
CA PHE A 33 -4.46 -2.60 -5.04
C PHE A 33 -3.98 -2.90 -6.46
N PHE A 34 -4.42 -4.00 -7.07
CA PHE A 34 -4.07 -4.34 -8.45
C PHE A 34 -4.56 -3.29 -9.45
N ALA A 35 -5.79 -2.81 -9.33
CA ALA A 35 -6.29 -1.68 -10.11
C ALA A 35 -5.45 -0.41 -9.87
N GLY A 36 -5.02 -0.17 -8.63
CA GLY A 36 -4.12 0.92 -8.24
C GLY A 36 -2.74 0.84 -8.91
N ILE A 37 -2.21 -0.37 -9.16
CA ILE A 37 -0.96 -0.58 -9.93
C ILE A 37 -1.16 -0.08 -11.37
N LEU A 38 -2.25 -0.50 -12.03
CA LEU A 38 -2.54 -0.11 -13.41
C LEU A 38 -2.71 1.41 -13.54
N ALA A 39 -3.50 2.01 -12.64
CA ALA A 39 -3.67 3.45 -12.59
C ALA A 39 -2.34 4.18 -12.37
N SER A 40 -1.55 3.75 -11.38
CA SER A 40 -0.25 4.37 -11.07
C SER A 40 0.75 4.22 -12.20
N ALA A 41 0.78 3.08 -12.91
CA ALA A 41 1.62 2.86 -14.07
C ALA A 41 1.22 3.76 -15.25
N TYR A 42 -0.09 3.88 -15.51
CA TYR A 42 -0.63 4.77 -16.54
C TYR A 42 -0.27 6.24 -16.26
N TYR A 43 -0.56 6.73 -15.05
CA TYR A 43 -0.26 8.11 -14.68
C TYR A 43 1.24 8.38 -14.58
N ARG A 44 2.06 7.41 -14.16
CA ARG A 44 3.52 7.53 -14.21
C ARG A 44 3.99 7.78 -15.63
N LYS A 45 3.47 7.05 -16.63
CA LYS A 45 3.82 7.25 -18.05
C LYS A 45 3.44 8.65 -18.53
N ARG A 46 2.26 9.13 -18.15
CA ARG A 46 1.75 10.46 -18.52
C ARG A 46 2.53 11.61 -17.87
N TYR A 47 2.95 11.46 -16.62
CA TYR A 47 3.58 12.53 -15.82
C TYR A 47 5.09 12.37 -15.65
N LYS A 48 5.76 11.54 -16.47
CA LYS A 48 7.21 11.24 -16.40
C LYS A 48 8.11 12.49 -16.28
N LYS A 49 7.76 13.58 -16.97
CA LYS A 49 8.55 14.84 -17.01
C LYS A 49 8.28 15.79 -15.84
N THR A 50 7.37 15.44 -14.93
CA THR A 50 6.96 16.30 -13.82
C THR A 50 7.49 15.81 -12.49
N LEU A 51 7.52 16.70 -11.49
CA LEU A 51 7.87 16.38 -10.10
C LEU A 51 7.01 15.25 -9.49
N TYR A 52 5.83 15.01 -10.05
CA TYR A 52 4.91 13.96 -9.62
C TYR A 52 5.39 12.55 -10.01
N ALA A 53 6.39 12.40 -10.90
CA ALA A 53 6.87 11.09 -11.34
C ALA A 53 7.38 10.22 -10.17
N LYS A 54 8.04 10.84 -9.17
CA LYS A 54 8.51 10.14 -7.96
C LYS A 54 7.36 9.70 -7.05
N LEU A 55 6.27 10.46 -7.01
CA LEU A 55 5.07 10.10 -6.23
C LEU A 55 4.33 8.95 -6.89
N TRP A 56 4.13 8.99 -8.20
CA TRP A 56 3.50 7.91 -8.95
C TRP A 56 4.33 6.62 -8.87
N LEU A 57 5.66 6.71 -8.87
CA LEU A 57 6.52 5.57 -8.60
C LEU A 57 6.36 5.03 -7.17
N SER A 58 6.28 5.93 -6.17
CA SER A 58 6.05 5.52 -4.78
C SER A 58 4.67 4.87 -4.60
N GLY A 59 3.63 5.41 -5.24
CA GLY A 59 2.28 4.84 -5.24
C GLY A 59 2.21 3.50 -5.97
N TYR A 60 2.92 3.36 -7.10
CA TYR A 60 3.07 2.07 -7.79
C TYR A 60 3.73 1.02 -6.87
N ASN A 61 4.84 1.36 -6.22
CA ASN A 61 5.53 0.43 -5.31
C ASN A 61 4.66 0.06 -4.11
N PHE A 62 3.90 1.01 -3.56
CA PHE A 62 2.93 0.79 -2.49
C PHE A 62 1.86 -0.23 -2.91
N CYS A 63 1.20 -0.01 -4.05
CA CYS A 63 0.18 -0.95 -4.55
C CYS A 63 0.79 -2.31 -4.93
N LEU A 64 1.98 -2.33 -5.54
CA LEU A 64 2.66 -3.58 -5.92
C LEU A 64 2.99 -4.45 -4.70
N THR A 65 3.62 -3.86 -3.69
CA THR A 65 3.94 -4.57 -2.44
C THR A 65 2.68 -4.99 -1.68
N GLY A 66 1.64 -4.14 -1.68
CA GLY A 66 0.32 -4.47 -1.16
C GLY A 66 -0.28 -5.71 -1.81
N THR A 67 -0.32 -5.75 -3.14
CA THR A 67 -0.83 -6.90 -3.89
C THR A 67 0.00 -8.15 -3.66
N ILE A 68 1.34 -8.07 -3.75
CA ILE A 68 2.20 -9.25 -3.59
C ILE A 68 2.02 -9.87 -2.21
N ILE A 69 2.10 -9.06 -1.15
CA ILE A 69 1.95 -9.57 0.21
C ILE A 69 0.52 -10.09 0.43
N GLY A 70 -0.50 -9.37 -0.05
CA GLY A 70 -1.89 -9.80 0.06
C GLY A 70 -2.14 -11.16 -0.60
N VAL A 71 -1.62 -11.37 -1.81
CA VAL A 71 -1.73 -12.65 -2.53
C VAL A 71 -0.97 -13.76 -1.80
N LEU A 72 0.23 -13.48 -1.29
CA LEU A 72 0.98 -14.46 -0.50
C LEU A 72 0.22 -14.88 0.77
N LEU A 73 -0.38 -13.93 1.49
CA LEU A 73 -1.19 -14.24 2.67
C LEU A 73 -2.43 -15.06 2.32
N LEU A 74 -3.09 -14.77 1.21
CA LEU A 74 -4.21 -15.55 0.71
C LEU A 74 -3.76 -16.98 0.37
N PHE A 75 -2.63 -17.12 -0.32
CA PHE A 75 -2.04 -18.40 -0.67
C PHE A 75 -1.70 -19.24 0.58
N PHE A 76 -1.02 -18.67 1.57
CA PHE A 76 -0.70 -19.39 2.81
C PHE A 76 -1.94 -19.77 3.63
N THR A 77 -3.01 -18.97 3.53
CA THR A 77 -4.30 -19.29 4.15
C THR A 77 -4.95 -20.48 3.46
N TYR A 78 -4.91 -20.52 2.12
CA TYR A 78 -5.45 -21.61 1.31
C TYR A 78 -4.70 -22.93 1.54
N GLU A 79 -3.37 -22.87 1.58
CA GLU A 79 -2.49 -24.01 1.87
C GLU A 79 -2.47 -24.41 3.36
N HIS A 80 -3.22 -23.71 4.22
CA HIS A 80 -3.30 -23.95 5.66
C HIS A 80 -1.93 -24.07 6.36
N VAL A 81 -0.95 -23.27 5.94
CA VAL A 81 0.40 -23.28 6.54
C VAL A 81 0.30 -22.74 7.97
N ALA A 82 0.55 -23.58 8.98
CA ALA A 82 0.27 -23.26 10.39
C ALA A 82 0.73 -21.85 10.83
N PHE A 83 2.02 -21.53 10.68
CA PHE A 83 2.56 -20.25 11.14
C PHE A 83 2.25 -19.06 10.21
N LEU A 84 2.23 -19.28 8.89
CA LEU A 84 2.08 -18.22 7.89
C LEU A 84 0.62 -17.87 7.56
N SER A 85 -0.32 -18.76 7.90
CA SER A 85 -1.77 -18.51 7.83
C SER A 85 -2.32 -17.78 9.06
N ALA A 86 -1.48 -17.58 10.07
CA ALA A 86 -1.90 -16.95 11.32
C ALA A 86 -2.42 -15.53 11.08
N ARG A 87 -3.54 -15.20 11.75
CA ARG A 87 -4.30 -13.97 11.48
C ARG A 87 -3.54 -12.69 11.82
N PHE A 88 -2.52 -12.78 12.67
CA PHE A 88 -1.64 -11.66 13.00
C PHE A 88 -0.95 -11.05 11.77
N TRP A 89 -0.65 -11.85 10.74
CA TRP A 89 0.02 -11.35 9.54
C TRP A 89 -0.83 -10.35 8.77
N PHE A 90 -2.16 -10.53 8.75
CA PHE A 90 -3.06 -9.55 8.14
C PHE A 90 -3.01 -8.23 8.90
N LEU A 91 -3.01 -8.27 10.23
CA LEU A 91 -2.97 -7.08 11.07
C LEU A 91 -1.64 -6.32 10.87
N LEU A 92 -0.52 -7.05 10.86
CA LEU A 92 0.81 -6.48 10.57
C LEU A 92 0.89 -5.89 9.16
N TRP A 93 0.32 -6.58 8.17
CA TRP A 93 0.23 -6.07 6.81
C TRP A 93 -0.59 -4.78 6.73
N PHE A 94 -1.78 -4.74 7.33
CA PHE A 94 -2.62 -3.54 7.39
C PHE A 94 -1.91 -2.37 8.08
N LEU A 95 -1.22 -2.61 9.20
CA LEU A 95 -0.46 -1.57 9.90
C LEU A 95 0.71 -1.04 9.04
N SER A 96 1.44 -1.93 8.38
CA SER A 96 2.54 -1.56 7.48
C SER A 96 2.03 -0.73 6.30
N GLN A 97 0.94 -1.15 5.67
CA GLN A 97 0.29 -0.40 4.60
C GLN A 97 -0.23 0.96 5.09
N GLY A 98 -0.84 1.02 6.27
CA GLY A 98 -1.31 2.26 6.88
C GLY A 98 -0.19 3.27 7.14
N ALA A 99 0.93 2.81 7.71
CA ALA A 99 2.10 3.64 7.95
C ALA A 99 2.68 4.19 6.63
N TRP A 100 2.79 3.35 5.60
CA TRP A 100 3.32 3.78 4.30
C TRP A 100 2.38 4.74 3.57
N ALA A 101 1.06 4.50 3.64
CA ALA A 101 0.04 5.41 3.13
C ALA A 101 0.16 6.80 3.77
N TRP A 102 0.41 6.87 5.07
CA TRP A 102 0.65 8.14 5.78
C TRP A 102 1.88 8.89 5.25
N PHE A 103 2.99 8.19 5.03
CA PHE A 103 4.19 8.81 4.42
C PHE A 103 3.93 9.29 3.00
N LEU A 104 3.13 8.56 2.20
CA LEU A 104 2.75 8.95 0.85
C LEU A 104 1.87 10.21 0.86
N TYR A 105 0.90 10.27 1.77
CA TYR A 105 0.06 11.45 1.99
C TYR A 105 0.89 12.68 2.37
N LYS A 106 1.83 12.53 3.32
CA LYS A 106 2.74 13.60 3.72
C LYS A 106 3.61 14.09 2.56
N LYS A 107 4.08 13.17 1.71
CA LYS A 107 4.84 13.53 0.49
C LYS A 107 3.96 14.29 -0.50
N LEU A 108 2.71 13.86 -0.70
CA LEU A 108 1.76 14.54 -1.60
C LEU A 108 1.47 15.98 -1.15
N LYS A 109 1.32 16.21 0.16
CA LYS A 109 1.09 17.55 0.72
C LYS A 109 2.30 18.49 0.57
N LYS A 110 3.52 17.96 0.53
CA LYS A 110 4.78 18.74 0.36
C LYS A 110 5.11 19.10 -1.09
N VAL A 111 4.48 18.46 -2.08
CA VAL A 111 4.72 18.73 -3.51
C VAL A 111 4.50 20.20 -3.91
N PRO A 112 3.42 20.88 -3.49
CA PRO A 112 3.22 22.29 -3.85
C PRO A 112 4.33 23.20 -3.32
N GLU A 113 4.90 22.90 -2.16
CA GLU A 113 6.02 23.67 -1.56
C GLU A 113 7.28 23.50 -2.41
N ILE A 114 7.62 22.27 -2.78
CA ILE A 114 8.77 21.96 -3.63
C ILE A 114 8.63 22.64 -5.01
N LYS A 115 7.39 22.72 -5.55
CA LYS A 115 7.13 23.40 -6.82
C LYS A 115 7.43 24.91 -6.73
N LYS A 116 7.11 25.55 -5.59
CA LYS A 116 7.41 26.96 -5.35
C LYS A 116 8.92 27.20 -5.22
N GLU A 117 9.62 26.36 -4.47
CA GLU A 117 11.09 26.48 -4.32
C GLU A 117 11.83 26.32 -5.65
N ILE A 118 11.38 25.42 -6.52
CA ILE A 118 11.98 25.25 -7.85
C ILE A 118 11.69 26.44 -8.77
N ALA A 119 10.49 27.04 -8.68
CA ALA A 119 10.17 28.24 -9.45
C ALA A 119 11.07 29.41 -9.04
N ILE A 120 11.24 29.60 -7.72
CA ILE A 120 12.10 30.64 -7.15
C ILE A 120 13.57 30.43 -7.57
N ARG A 121 14.10 29.20 -7.46
CA ARG A 121 15.47 28.90 -7.92
C ARG A 121 15.67 29.17 -9.40
N LYS A 122 14.69 28.83 -10.25
CA LYS A 122 14.75 29.12 -11.70
C LYS A 122 14.73 30.60 -12.01
N GLU A 123 14.03 31.41 -11.21
CA GLU A 123 14.09 32.86 -11.32
C GLU A 123 15.49 33.36 -10.92
N PHE A 124 16.05 32.89 -9.80
CA PHE A 124 17.41 33.27 -9.39
C PHE A 124 18.51 32.87 -10.40
N GLU A 125 18.46 31.64 -10.93
CA GLU A 125 19.41 31.17 -11.96
C GLU A 125 19.32 31.94 -13.28
N LYS A 126 18.18 32.60 -13.55
CA LYS A 126 18.04 33.47 -14.73
C LYS A 126 18.89 34.74 -14.64
N TYR A 127 19.29 35.14 -13.44
CA TYR A 127 20.04 36.37 -13.17
C TYR A 127 21.52 36.15 -12.89
N ILE A 128 21.99 34.89 -12.88
CA ILE A 128 23.40 34.56 -12.70
C ILE A 128 23.91 34.03 -14.06
N PRO A 129 24.71 34.82 -14.80
CA PRO A 129 25.26 34.41 -16.10
C PRO A 129 26.31 33.31 -15.98
#